data_AF-A0A1W9WLR3-F1
#
_entry.id   AF-A0A1W9WLR3-F1
#
_cell.length_a   1.000
_cell.length_b   1.000
_cell.length_c   1.000
_cell.angle_alpha   90.00
_cell.angle_beta   90.00
_cell.angle_gamma   90.00
#
_symmetry.space_group_name_H-M   'P 1'
#
loop_
_entity.id
_entity.type
_entity.pdbx_description
1 polymer ?
#
loop_
_entity_poly.entity_id
_entity_poly.type
_entity_poly.pdbx_seq_one_letter_code
_entity_poly.pdbx_strand_id
1 'polypeptide(L)'
;MTSCMVFNHHSLPFDSQETADDALPDFLKLCLAAQNIGLDTILVDESIDKGWFRLELATRYFWQDWHNKIQSGEEKAAKDQVQAFRSIATR
;
A
#
# COMPACT_ATOMS: atom_id res chain seq x y z
N MET A 1 -6.61 -24.01 -3.98
CA MET A 1 -5.32 -23.31 -4.10
C MET A 1 -5.62 -21.85 -3.82
N THR A 2 -5.12 -21.30 -2.72
CA THR A 2 -5.14 -19.85 -2.50
C THR A 2 -4.12 -19.24 -3.44
N SER A 3 -4.60 -18.54 -4.46
CA SER A 3 -3.75 -17.76 -5.34
C SER A 3 -3.37 -16.50 -4.59
N CYS A 4 -2.11 -16.39 -4.17
CA CYS A 4 -1.62 -15.24 -3.42
C CYS A 4 -0.88 -14.29 -4.36
N MET A 5 -1.14 -12.99 -4.24
CA MET A 5 -0.31 -11.96 -4.84
C MET A 5 0.85 -11.66 -3.89
N VAL A 6 2.07 -11.91 -4.38
CA VAL A 6 3.29 -11.51 -3.68
C VAL A 6 3.55 -10.04 -3.94
N PHE A 7 3.57 -9.27 -2.87
CA PHE A 7 3.96 -7.88 -2.91
C PHE A 7 5.45 -7.73 -2.56
N ASN A 8 6.23 -7.40 -3.59
CA ASN A 8 7.62 -7.02 -3.42
C ASN A 8 7.72 -5.50 -3.29
N HIS A 9 7.97 -5.03 -2.07
CA HIS A 9 8.10 -3.60 -1.82
C HIS A 9 9.34 -2.97 -2.48
N HIS A 10 10.38 -3.76 -2.80
CA HIS A 10 11.50 -3.28 -3.61
C HIS A 10 11.12 -2.95 -5.06
N SER A 11 9.89 -3.29 -5.48
CA SER A 11 9.32 -2.86 -6.76
C SER A 11 8.59 -1.52 -6.68
N LEU A 12 8.47 -0.93 -5.49
CA LEU A 12 7.86 0.39 -5.28
C LEU A 12 8.80 1.61 -5.28
N PRO A 13 10.14 1.55 -5.48
CA PRO A 13 10.96 2.74 -5.32
C PRO A 13 10.55 3.76 -6.39
N PHE A 14 9.77 4.74 -5.96
CA PHE A 14 9.32 5.86 -6.77
C PHE A 14 10.43 6.90 -6.80
N ASP A 15 10.57 7.56 -7.94
CA ASP A 15 11.59 8.59 -8.14
C ASP A 15 11.34 9.84 -7.28
N SER A 16 10.08 10.07 -6.88
CA SER A 16 9.67 11.23 -6.09
C SER A 16 8.43 10.95 -5.24
N GLN A 17 8.18 11.83 -4.26
CA GLN A 17 6.95 11.81 -3.45
C GLN A 17 5.69 11.97 -4.31
N GLU A 18 5.71 12.87 -5.31
CA GLU A 18 4.55 13.09 -6.19
C GLU A 18 4.20 11.83 -6.99
N THR A 19 5.22 11.15 -7.52
CA THR A 19 5.01 9.89 -8.27
C THR A 19 4.43 8.80 -7.37
N ALA A 20 4.83 8.75 -6.10
CA ALA A 20 4.25 7.85 -5.13
C ALA A 20 2.78 8.21 -4.86
N ASP A 21 2.50 9.48 -4.59
CA ASP A 21 1.14 9.97 -4.31
C ASP A 21 0.16 9.67 -5.45
N ASP A 22 0.60 9.79 -6.70
CA ASP A 22 -0.21 9.49 -7.88
C ASP A 22 -0.44 7.97 -8.07
N ALA A 23 0.56 7.14 -7.76
CA ALA A 23 0.52 5.70 -8.04
C ALA A 23 -0.15 4.88 -6.92
N LEU A 24 -0.03 5.30 -5.65
CA LEU A 24 -0.57 4.58 -4.49
C LEU A 24 -2.10 4.36 -4.55
N PRO A 25 -2.92 5.34 -4.98
CA PRO A 25 -4.35 5.15 -5.14
C PRO A 25 -4.70 3.98 -6.08
N ASP A 26 -4.03 3.90 -7.23
CA ASP A 26 -4.31 2.87 -8.23
C ASP A 26 -3.76 1.51 -7.81
N PHE A 27 -2.61 1.50 -7.14
CA PHE A 27 -2.10 0.30 -6.49
C PHE A 27 -3.09 -0.28 -5.46
N LEU A 28 -3.69 0.56 -4.62
CA LEU A 28 -4.67 0.12 -3.62
C LEU A 28 -5.98 -0.38 -4.25
N LYS A 29 -6.45 0.27 -5.34
CA LYS A 29 -7.59 -0.24 -6.13
C LYS A 29 -7.31 -1.63 -6.70
N LEU A 30 -6.09 -1.86 -7.20
CA LEU A 30 -5.69 -3.17 -7.72
C LEU A 30 -5.71 -4.23 -6.62
N CYS A 31 -5.19 -3.91 -5.43
CA CYS A 31 -5.23 -4.81 -4.27
C CYS A 31 -6.67 -5.16 -3.86
N LEU A 32 -7.57 -4.16 -3.82
CA LEU A 32 -9.00 -4.38 -3.56
C LEU A 32 -9.66 -5.26 -4.61
N ALA A 33 -9.42 -4.98 -5.89
CA ALA A 33 -9.98 -5.75 -6.99
C ALA A 33 -9.52 -7.21 -6.92
N ALA A 34 -8.25 -7.44 -6.59
CA ALA A 34 -7.69 -8.76 -6.38
C ALA A 34 -8.30 -9.48 -5.18
N GLN A 35 -8.48 -8.78 -4.05
CA GLN A 35 -9.15 -9.35 -2.87
C GLN A 35 -10.59 -9.77 -3.19
N ASN A 36 -11.32 -8.95 -3.96
CA ASN A 36 -12.70 -9.25 -4.37
C ASN A 36 -12.83 -10.50 -5.27
N ILE A 37 -11.76 -10.91 -5.95
CA ILE A 37 -11.72 -12.15 -6.74
C ILE A 37 -11.09 -13.32 -5.97
N GLY A 38 -10.82 -13.15 -4.68
CA GLY A 38 -10.28 -14.18 -3.79
C GLY A 38 -8.75 -14.32 -3.83
N LEU A 39 -8.02 -13.29 -4.28
CA LEU A 39 -6.57 -13.23 -4.18
C LEU A 39 -6.16 -12.56 -2.88
N ASP A 40 -5.42 -13.29 -2.04
CA ASP A 40 -4.81 -12.72 -0.84
C ASP A 40 -3.50 -12.01 -1.22
N THR A 41 -3.26 -10.82 -0.68
CA THR A 41 -2.01 -10.08 -0.91
C THR A 41 -1.07 -10.31 0.27
N ILE A 42 0.15 -10.81 0.00
CA ILE A 42 1.17 -11.13 1.01
C ILE A 42 2.37 -10.20 0.81
N LEU A 43 2.78 -9.47 1.84
CA LEU A 43 4.08 -8.79 1.86
C LEU A 43 5.16 -9.82 2.17
N VAL A 44 6.19 -9.89 1.32
CA VAL A 44 7.22 -10.94 1.43
C VAL A 44 8.43 -10.53 2.28
N ASP A 45 8.45 -9.31 2.83
CA ASP A 45 9.57 -8.88 3.66
C ASP A 45 9.31 -9.09 5.16
N GLU A 46 9.93 -10.14 5.71
CA GLU A 46 9.92 -10.47 7.15
C GLU A 46 10.69 -9.46 8.01
N SER A 47 11.53 -8.62 7.41
CA SER A 47 12.34 -7.60 8.11
C SER A 47 11.59 -6.26 8.29
N ILE A 48 10.55 -6.03 7.50
CA ILE A 48 9.65 -4.91 7.69
C ILE A 48 8.72 -5.28 8.84
N ASP A 49 8.74 -4.46 9.90
CA ASP A 49 7.80 -4.51 11.02
C ASP A 49 6.41 -4.91 10.53
N LYS A 50 5.65 -5.66 11.33
CA LYS A 50 4.29 -6.14 11.00
C LYS A 50 3.32 -5.06 10.47
N GLY A 51 3.68 -3.78 10.58
CA GLY A 51 3.03 -2.66 9.92
C GLY A 51 3.84 -2.09 8.76
N TRP A 52 3.24 -2.13 7.58
CA TRP A 52 3.63 -1.47 6.32
C TRP A 52 3.99 0.02 6.44
N PHE A 53 3.63 0.68 7.54
CA PHE A 53 3.79 2.12 7.76
C PHE A 53 5.24 2.62 7.64
N ARG A 54 6.24 1.78 7.91
CA ARG A 54 7.67 2.14 7.82
C ARG A 54 8.32 1.83 6.48
N LEU A 55 7.55 1.34 5.51
CA LEU A 55 8.07 0.99 4.20
C LEU A 55 8.35 2.29 3.42
N GLU A 56 9.59 2.43 2.98
CA GLU A 56 10.06 3.56 2.17
C GLU A 56 9.57 3.40 0.73
N LEU A 57 8.85 4.42 0.25
CA LEU A 57 8.24 4.49 -1.07
C LEU A 57 9.09 5.30 -2.05
N ALA A 58 9.57 6.45 -1.59
CA ALA A 58 10.54 7.28 -2.29
C ALA A 58 11.60 7.73 -1.28
N THR A 59 12.68 8.35 -1.73
CA THR A 59 13.76 8.80 -0.83
C THR A 59 13.19 9.66 0.31
N ARG A 60 13.29 9.16 1.56
CA ARG A 60 12.73 9.75 2.80
C ARG A 60 11.22 9.92 2.83
N TYR A 61 10.49 9.22 1.98
CA TYR A 61 9.04 9.22 1.94
C TYR A 61 8.50 7.84 2.26
N PHE A 62 7.69 7.73 3.30
CA PHE A 62 7.20 6.46 3.83
C PHE A 62 5.68 6.34 3.68
N TRP A 63 5.19 5.12 3.71
CA TRP A 63 3.74 4.85 3.72
C TRP A 63 2.96 5.59 4.81
N GLN A 64 3.54 5.77 5.99
CA GLN A 64 2.92 6.56 7.07
C GLN A 64 2.70 8.02 6.68
N ASP A 65 3.60 8.61 5.88
CA ASP A 65 3.52 10.01 5.48
C ASP A 65 2.35 10.19 4.52
N TRP A 66 2.21 9.27 3.55
CA TRP A 66 1.04 9.19 2.68
C TRP A 66 -0.26 8.99 3.48
N HIS A 67 -0.30 8.03 4.39
CA HIS A 67 -1.49 7.76 5.20
C HIS A 67 -1.91 8.99 6.03
N ASN A 68 -0.95 9.70 6.63
CA ASN A 68 -1.21 10.93 7.39
C ASN A 68 -1.76 12.05 6.49
N LYS A 69 -1.23 12.19 5.27
CA LYS A 69 -1.71 13.16 4.25
C LYS A 69 -3.15 12.87 3.81
N ILE A 70 -3.50 11.60 3.61
CA ILE A 70 -4.88 11.22 3.30
C ILE A 70 -5.82 11.48 4.49
N GLN A 71 -5.38 11.15 5.70
CA GLN A 71 -6.18 11.29 6.91
C GLN A 71 -6.44 12.76 7.29
N SER A 72 -5.53 13.68 6.98
CA SER A 72 -5.71 15.13 7.20
C SER A 72 -6.77 15.75 6.28
N GLY A 73 -7.26 15.02 5.28
CA GLY A 73 -8.39 15.42 4.44
C GLY A 73 -8.02 16.14 3.15
N GLU A 74 -6.76 16.10 2.74
CA GLU A 74 -6.31 16.62 1.44
C GLU A 74 -6.91 15.84 0.26
N GLU A 75 -7.26 14.56 0.46
CA GLU A 75 -7.87 13.71 -0.58
C GLU A 75 -9.03 12.85 -0.05
N LYS A 76 -10.27 13.29 -0.27
CA LYS A 76 -11.48 12.54 0.10
C LYS A 76 -11.64 11.19 -0.61
N ALA A 77 -11.01 11.00 -1.77
CA ALA A 77 -11.14 9.79 -2.59
C ALA A 77 -10.45 8.56 -1.97
N ALA A 78 -9.56 8.76 -0.99
CA ALA A 78 -8.69 7.70 -0.49
C ALA A 78 -9.14 7.06 0.84
N LYS A 79 -10.31 7.43 1.39
CA LYS A 79 -10.84 6.77 2.59
C LYS A 79 -11.08 5.27 2.40
N ASP A 80 -11.67 4.89 1.27
CA ASP A 80 -11.92 3.48 0.95
C ASP A 80 -10.61 2.72 0.72
N GLN A 81 -9.59 3.42 0.19
CA GLN A 81 -8.25 2.90 -0.05
C GLN A 81 -7.46 2.70 1.25
N VAL A 82 -7.63 3.59 2.24
CA VAL A 82 -7.06 3.43 3.60
C VAL A 82 -7.72 2.27 4.35
N GLN A 83 -9.02 2.04 4.13
CA GLN A 83 -9.71 0.91 4.74
C GLN A 83 -9.29 -0.42 4.10
N ALA A 84 -9.09 -0.45 2.79
CA ALA A 84 -8.47 -1.57 2.07
C ALA A 84 -7.06 -1.87 2.55
N PHE A 85 -6.27 -0.82 2.77
CA PHE A 85 -4.92 -0.94 3.28
C PHE A 85 -4.88 -1.66 4.64
N ARG A 86 -5.85 -1.37 5.53
CA ARG A 86 -5.97 -2.07 6.82
C ARG A 86 -6.44 -3.51 6.71
N SER A 87 -7.11 -3.90 5.61
CA SER A 87 -7.58 -5.28 5.40
C SER A 87 -6.54 -6.18 4.74
N ILE A 88 -5.43 -5.63 4.22
CA ILE A 88 -4.29 -6.41 3.72
C ILE A 88 -3.51 -6.94 4.93
N ALA A 89 -3.89 -8.13 5.39
CA ALA A 89 -3.19 -8.83 6.45
C ALA A 89 -1.88 -9.40 5.90
N THR A 90 -0.74 -8.96 6.45
CA THR A 90 0.55 -9.62 6.25
C THR A 90 0.64 -10.84 7.15
N ARG A 91 0.41 -12.00 6.56
CA ARG A 91 0.81 -13.29 7.14
C ARG A 91 2.20 -13.64 6.70
#